data_AF-A0A2W0H9N1-F1
#
_entry.id   AF-A0A2W0H9N1-F1
#
_cell.length_a   1.000
_cell.length_b   1.000
_cell.length_c   1.000
_cell.angle_alpha   90.00
_cell.angle_beta   90.00
_cell.angle_gamma   90.00
#
_symmetry.space_group_name_H-M   'P 1'
#
loop_
_entity.id
_entity.type
_entity.pdbx_description
1 polymer ?
#
loop_
_entity_poly.entity_id
_entity_poly.type
_entity_poly.pdbx_seq_one_letter_code
_entity_poly.pdbx_strand_id
1 'polypeptide(L)'
;MLARSLPVWFWLSIILFVTFQWLMIPVISFAGAGPGGILLGVMVVTLFVWPVYVTAVLVALRKLEGFETQRLIVSTVFLLIPPFTFIPVYTAV
;
A
#
# COMPACT_ATOMS: atom_id res chain seq x y z
N MET A 1 -6.61 -22.23 3.74
CA MET A 1 -7.39 -21.66 4.88
C MET A 1 -6.58 -20.71 5.77
N LEU A 2 -5.54 -20.02 5.28
CA LEU A 2 -4.74 -19.05 6.08
C LEU A 2 -5.13 -17.57 5.84
N ALA A 3 -5.66 -17.22 4.67
CA ALA A 3 -6.11 -15.84 4.39
C ALA A 3 -7.37 -15.45 5.20
N ARG A 4 -8.21 -16.42 5.56
CA ARG A 4 -9.41 -16.22 6.40
C ARG A 4 -9.08 -15.90 7.86
N SER A 5 -7.82 -16.02 8.30
CA SER A 5 -7.39 -15.69 9.66
C SER A 5 -6.74 -14.31 9.79
N LEU A 6 -6.73 -13.50 8.73
CA LEU A 6 -6.27 -12.11 8.81
C LEU A 6 -7.38 -11.22 9.38
N PRO A 7 -7.06 -10.31 10.31
CA PRO A 7 -8.07 -9.51 10.97
C PRO A 7 -8.74 -8.55 9.98
N VAL A 8 -9.99 -8.18 10.23
CA VAL A 8 -10.76 -7.30 9.33
C VAL A 8 -10.06 -5.96 9.11
N TRP A 9 -9.44 -5.40 10.16
CA TRP A 9 -8.71 -4.13 10.09
C TRP A 9 -7.53 -4.18 9.11
N PHE A 10 -6.89 -5.34 8.92
CA PHE A 10 -5.80 -5.52 7.95
C PHE A 10 -6.29 -5.37 6.52
N TRP A 11 -7.44 -5.96 6.20
CA TRP A 11 -8.04 -5.82 4.88
C TRP A 11 -8.50 -4.39 4.63
N LEU A 12 -9.13 -3.77 5.63
CA LEU A 12 -9.51 -2.36 5.57
C LEU A 12 -8.31 -1.45 5.34
N SER A 13 -7.17 -1.70 6.00
CA SER A 13 -5.99 -0.87 5.80
C SER A 13 -5.44 -0.98 4.38
N ILE A 14 -5.46 -2.17 3.76
CA ILE A 14 -5.06 -2.34 2.35
C ILE A 14 -6.01 -1.59 1.43
N ILE A 15 -7.33 -1.76 1.61
CA ILE A 15 -8.33 -1.10 0.77
C ILE A 15 -8.16 0.42 0.88
N LEU A 16 -8.08 0.96 2.09
CA LEU A 16 -7.89 2.39 2.33
C LEU A 16 -6.58 2.88 1.71
N PHE A 17 -5.48 2.14 1.87
CA PHE A 17 -4.21 2.53 1.28
C PHE A 17 -4.32 2.63 -0.25
N VAL A 18 -4.87 1.61 -0.92
CA VAL A 18 -5.06 1.61 -2.38
C VAL A 18 -6.01 2.74 -2.81
N THR A 19 -7.09 2.98 -2.08
CA THR A 19 -8.01 4.08 -2.38
C THR A 19 -7.32 5.44 -2.27
N PHE A 20 -6.63 5.73 -1.17
CA PHE A 20 -5.91 6.99 -1.00
C PHE A 20 -4.76 7.15 -1.99
N GLN A 21 -4.07 6.05 -2.29
CA GLN A 21 -3.05 5.98 -3.30
C GLN A 21 -3.61 6.42 -4.67
N TRP A 22 -4.78 5.94 -5.09
CA TRP A 22 -5.39 6.37 -6.35
C TRP A 22 -5.96 7.78 -6.29
N LEU A 23 -6.54 8.18 -5.16
CA LEU A 23 -7.03 9.55 -4.95
C LEU A 23 -5.92 10.60 -4.97
N MET A 24 -4.67 10.21 -4.71
CA MET A 24 -3.56 11.16 -4.79
C MET A 24 -3.37 11.73 -6.20
N ILE A 25 -3.65 10.94 -7.24
CA ILE A 25 -3.44 11.34 -8.64
C ILE A 25 -4.30 12.57 -9.01
N PRO A 26 -5.65 12.53 -8.85
CA PRO A 26 -6.47 13.70 -9.10
C PRO A 26 -6.12 14.85 -8.15
N VAL A 27 -5.78 14.59 -6.89
CA VAL A 27 -5.37 15.66 -5.94
C VAL A 27 -4.13 16.40 -6.44
N ILE A 28 -3.11 15.68 -6.89
CA ILE A 28 -1.89 16.27 -7.45
C ILE A 28 -2.20 17.01 -8.77
N SER A 29 -3.07 16.45 -9.61
CA SER A 29 -3.49 17.09 -10.85
C SER A 29 -4.27 18.40 -10.61
N PHE A 30 -5.20 18.43 -9.65
CA PHE A 30 -5.93 19.64 -9.25
C PHE A 30 -5.02 20.72 -8.65
N ALA A 31 -3.87 20.34 -8.07
CA ALA A 31 -2.86 21.26 -7.60
C ALA A 31 -2.01 21.88 -8.74
N GLY A 32 -2.33 21.60 -10.01
CA GLY A 32 -1.65 22.16 -11.18
C GLY A 32 -0.38 21.41 -11.59
N ALA A 33 -0.13 20.22 -11.03
CA ALA A 33 1.02 19.43 -11.41
C ALA A 33 0.81 18.75 -12.79
N GLY A 34 1.80 18.89 -13.67
CA GLY A 34 1.86 18.11 -14.91
C GLY A 34 2.21 16.63 -14.68
N PRO A 35 2.31 15.84 -15.75
CA PRO A 35 2.59 14.39 -15.67
C PRO A 35 3.82 14.04 -14.85
N GLY A 36 4.90 14.83 -14.96
CA GLY A 36 6.13 14.63 -14.18
C GLY A 36 5.93 14.79 -12.66
N GLY A 37 5.03 15.67 -12.22
CA GLY A 37 4.70 15.84 -10.80
C GLY A 37 3.89 14.67 -10.25
N ILE A 38 2.98 14.11 -11.06
CA ILE A 38 2.24 12.88 -10.72
C ILE A 38 3.20 11.72 -10.56
N LEU A 39 4.12 11.52 -11.52
CA LEU A 39 5.13 10.46 -11.44
C LEU A 39 6.00 10.59 -10.19
N LEU A 40 6.45 11.80 -9.85
CA LEU A 40 7.22 12.05 -8.63
C LEU A 40 6.42 11.71 -7.37
N GLY A 41 5.14 12.09 -7.30
CA GLY A 41 4.26 11.73 -6.20
C GLY A 41 4.11 10.21 -6.05
N VAL A 42 3.91 9.50 -7.15
CA VAL A 42 3.82 8.03 -7.20
C VAL A 42 5.12 7.37 -6.73
N MET A 43 6.27 7.90 -7.15
CA MET A 43 7.58 7.44 -6.67
C MET A 43 7.74 7.65 -5.16
N VAL A 44 7.32 8.81 -4.64
CA VAL A 44 7.39 9.10 -3.20
C VAL A 44 6.54 8.10 -2.40
N VAL A 45 5.32 7.82 -2.86
CA VAL A 45 4.46 6.83 -2.18
C VAL A 45 5.07 5.43 -2.26
N THR A 46 5.61 5.04 -3.41
CA THR A 46 6.18 3.70 -3.60
C THR A 46 7.47 3.50 -2.80
N LEU A 47 8.37 4.49 -2.76
CA LEU A 47 9.69 4.38 -2.15
C LEU A 47 9.73 4.70 -0.66
N PHE A 48 8.82 5.53 -0.16
CA PHE A 48 8.84 5.97 1.24
C PHE A 48 7.57 5.59 2.00
N VAL A 49 6.39 5.94 1.49
CA VAL A 49 5.13 5.75 2.24
C VAL A 49 4.78 4.27 2.35
N TRP A 50 4.93 3.51 1.27
CA TRP A 50 4.61 2.09 1.24
C TRP A 50 5.50 1.25 2.16
N PRO A 51 6.85 1.35 2.15
CA PRO A 51 7.69 0.59 3.08
C PRO A 51 7.39 0.88 4.55
N VAL A 52 7.07 2.14 4.88
CA VAL A 52 6.65 2.54 6.23
C VAL A 52 5.32 1.89 6.58
N TYR A 53 4.33 1.95 5.68
CA TYR A 53 3.03 1.29 5.85
C TYR A 53 3.17 -0.23 6.07
N VAL A 54 3.93 -0.91 5.22
CA VAL A 54 4.19 -2.36 5.34
C VAL A 54 4.81 -2.68 6.69
N THR A 55 5.86 -1.95 7.07
CA THR A 55 6.56 -2.17 8.34
C THR A 55 5.62 -1.96 9.54
N ALA A 56 4.83 -0.89 9.53
CA ALA A 56 3.87 -0.59 10.58
C ALA A 56 2.81 -1.70 10.73
N VAL A 57 2.24 -2.16 9.62
CA VAL A 57 1.23 -3.25 9.64
C VAL A 57 1.84 -4.57 10.10
N LEU A 58 3.03 -4.93 9.64
CA LEU A 58 3.70 -6.16 10.09
C LEU A 58 4.05 -6.12 11.58
N VAL A 59 4.50 -4.96 12.08
CA VAL A 59 4.74 -4.76 13.52
C VAL A 59 3.44 -4.88 14.31
N ALA A 60 2.35 -4.29 13.81
CA ALA A 60 1.03 -4.40 14.44
C ALA A 60 0.54 -5.86 14.49
N LEU A 61 0.62 -6.60 13.38
CA LEU A 61 0.25 -8.02 13.33
C LEU A 61 1.12 -8.87 14.27
N ARG A 62 2.42 -8.58 14.36
CA ARG A 62 3.32 -9.34 15.25
C ARG A 62 3.08 -9.02 16.73
N LYS A 63 2.88 -7.75 17.09
CA LYS A 63 2.81 -7.30 18.48
C LYS A 63 1.40 -7.35 19.08
N LEU A 64 0.38 -7.01 18.31
CA LEU A 64 -1.00 -6.91 18.80
C LEU A 64 -1.75 -8.23 18.66
N GLU A 65 -1.55 -8.93 17.53
CA GLU A 65 -2.28 -10.17 17.21
C GLU A 65 -1.43 -11.44 17.45
N GLY A 66 -0.15 -11.28 17.82
CA GLY A 66 0.74 -12.41 18.14
C GLY A 66 1.07 -13.32 16.96
N PHE A 67 1.04 -12.81 15.73
CA PHE A 67 1.18 -13.65 14.54
C PHE A 67 2.55 -14.35 14.44
N GLU A 68 2.52 -15.65 14.13
CA GLU A 68 3.71 -16.43 13.79
C GLU A 68 4.31 -16.02 12.44
N THR A 69 5.60 -16.32 12.24
CA THR A 69 6.37 -15.93 11.04
C THR A 69 5.69 -16.37 9.74
N GLN A 70 5.11 -17.57 9.67
CA GLN A 70 4.41 -18.05 8.47
C GLN A 70 3.20 -17.17 8.11
N ARG A 71 2.43 -16.72 9.11
CA ARG A 71 1.29 -15.82 8.89
C ARG A 71 1.74 -14.43 8.49
N LEU A 72 2.86 -13.95 9.02
CA LEU A 72 3.46 -12.69 8.59
C LEU A 72 3.88 -12.74 7.12
N ILE A 73 4.50 -13.83 6.66
CA ILE A 73 4.86 -14.01 5.24
C ILE A 73 3.62 -13.90 4.35
N VAL A 74 2.53 -14.59 4.70
CA VAL A 74 1.26 -14.51 3.95
C VAL A 74 0.72 -13.08 3.97
N SER A 75 0.78 -12.39 5.11
CA SER A 75 0.34 -10.99 5.23
C SER A 75 1.17 -10.07 4.32
N THR A 76 2.49 -10.27 4.28
CA THR A 76 3.40 -9.51 3.42
C THR A 76 3.00 -9.65 1.95
N VAL A 77 2.67 -10.85 1.47
CA VAL A 77 2.23 -11.07 0.08
C VAL A 77 1.03 -10.18 -0.28
N PHE A 78 0.04 -10.06 0.62
CA PHE A 78 -1.11 -9.17 0.40
C PHE A 78 -0.72 -7.69 0.50
N LEU A 79 0.22 -7.32 1.38
CA LEU A 79 0.75 -5.97 1.47
C LEU A 79 1.62 -5.53 0.28
N LEU A 80 2.00 -6.46 -0.61
CA LEU A 80 2.65 -6.16 -1.88
C LEU A 80 1.65 -5.70 -2.96
N ILE A 81 0.34 -5.85 -2.77
CA ILE A 81 -0.67 -5.45 -3.77
C ILE A 81 -0.59 -3.95 -4.14
N PRO A 82 -0.53 -3.01 -3.18
CA PRO A 82 -0.55 -1.59 -3.48
C PRO A 82 0.47 -1.09 -4.53
N PRO A 83 1.78 -1.40 -4.46
CA PRO A 83 2.73 -0.94 -5.48
C PRO A 83 2.42 -1.49 -6.88
N PHE A 84 1.89 -2.71 -7.01
CA PHE A 84 1.48 -3.24 -8.31
C PHE A 84 0.31 -2.46 -8.93
N THR A 85 -0.54 -1.84 -8.12
CA THR A 85 -1.64 -1.03 -8.65
C THR A 85 -1.16 0.26 -9.33
N PHE A 86 0.10 0.66 -9.15
CA PHE A 86 0.69 1.80 -9.88
C PHE A 86 1.35 1.44 -11.22
N ILE A 87 1.43 0.16 -11.61
CA ILE A 87 1.98 -0.24 -12.93
C ILE A 87 1.42 0.61 -14.08
N PRO A 88 0.10 0.85 -14.19
CA PRO A 88 -0.45 1.63 -15.30
C PRO A 88 0.13 3.05 -15.38
N VAL A 89 0.46 3.67 -14.25
CA VAL A 89 1.03 5.01 -14.20
C VAL A 89 2.48 5.02 -14.69
N TYR A 90 3.26 3.99 -14.36
CA TYR A 90 4.63 3.85 -14.86
C TYR A 90 4.70 3.58 -16.37
N THR A 91 3.66 2.95 -16.93
CA THR A 91 3.59 2.61 -18.36
C THR A 91 2.90 3.66 -19.23
N ALA A 92 2.21 4.63 -18.62
CA ALA A 92 1.45 5.66 -19.33
C ALA A 92 2.22 6.97 -19.54
N VAL A 93 3.43 7.08 -18.98
CA VAL A 93 4.32 8.24 -19.10
C VAL A 93 5.35 8.01 -20.21
#